data_AF-A0A8H9GNT0-F1
#
_entry.id   AF-A0A8H9GNT0-F1
#
_cell.length_a   1.000
_cell.length_b   1.000
_cell.length_c   1.000
_cell.angle_alpha   90.00
_cell.angle_beta   90.00
_cell.angle_gamma   90.00
#
_symmetry.space_group_name_H-M   'P 1'
#
loop_
_entity.id
_entity.type
_entity.pdbx_description
1 polymer ?
#
loop_
_entity_poly.entity_id
_entity_poly.type
_entity_poly.pdbx_seq_one_letter_code
_entity_poly.pdbx_strand_id
1 'polypeptide(L)'
;MTQLTDLSFTWVPGTMDRVRFTHAGATHTVYLRDVIRQTVHSDSALYLKGRVVLPVSAAHLADLLGRFSIPLVPAVRLPPGRDA
;
A
#
# COMPACT_ATOMS: atom_id res chain seq x y z
N MET A 1 -9.18 13.77 20.01
CA MET A 1 -7.74 13.55 19.75
C MET A 1 -7.63 12.53 18.63
N THR A 2 -7.06 12.91 17.49
CA THR A 2 -6.93 11.98 16.34
C THR A 2 -5.73 11.08 16.61
N GLN A 3 -5.96 9.79 16.85
CA GLN A 3 -4.88 8.83 17.02
C GLN A 3 -4.19 8.61 15.66
N LEU A 4 -2.89 8.87 15.64
CA LEU A 4 -2.03 8.63 14.49
C LEU A 4 -1.36 7.27 14.63
N THR A 5 -1.23 6.54 13.52
CA THR A 5 -0.56 5.24 13.44
C THR A 5 0.57 5.35 12.43
N ASP A 6 1.78 4.98 12.85
CA ASP A 6 2.94 4.95 11.96
C ASP A 6 2.88 3.73 11.04
N LEU A 7 2.76 3.96 9.74
CA LEU A 7 2.79 2.92 8.72
C LEU A 7 4.12 2.94 7.97
N SER A 8 4.75 1.77 7.86
CA SER A 8 5.93 1.57 7.02
C SER A 8 5.52 1.18 5.60
N PHE A 9 5.75 2.06 4.65
CA PHE A 9 5.54 1.83 3.23
C PHE A 9 6.85 1.42 2.55
N THR A 10 6.75 0.50 1.60
CA THR A 10 7.85 0.07 0.71
C THR A 10 7.36 0.05 -0.73
N TRP A 11 8.25 0.35 -1.67
CA TRP A 11 7.89 0.28 -3.09
C TRP A 11 7.59 -1.16 -3.51
N VAL A 12 6.56 -1.33 -4.35
CA VAL A 12 6.37 -2.61 -5.03
C VAL A 12 7.37 -2.67 -6.19
N PRO A 13 8.25 -3.70 -6.23
CA PRO A 13 9.28 -3.80 -7.26
C PRO A 13 8.64 -3.85 -8.66
N GLY A 14 9.24 -3.12 -9.61
CA GLY A 14 8.73 -3.00 -10.98
C GLY A 14 7.59 -1.99 -11.15
N THR A 15 7.26 -1.21 -10.12
CA THR A 15 6.23 -0.16 -10.18
C THR A 15 6.75 1.16 -9.63
N MET A 16 6.21 2.28 -10.12
CA MET A 16 6.58 3.64 -9.67
C MET A 16 5.41 4.38 -9.02
N ASP A 17 4.23 3.76 -9.00
CA ASP A 17 2.97 4.33 -8.51
C ASP A 17 2.36 3.52 -7.35
N ARG A 18 2.97 2.38 -6.97
CA ARG A 18 2.41 1.47 -5.96
C ARG A 18 3.37 1.24 -4.80
N VAL A 19 2.80 1.28 -3.60
CA VAL A 19 3.50 1.00 -2.35
C VAL A 19 2.75 -0.06 -1.56
N ARG A 20 3.48 -0.80 -0.73
CA ARG A 20 2.92 -1.80 0.18
C ARG A 20 3.32 -1.51 1.62
N PHE A 21 2.43 -1.81 2.55
CA PHE A 21 2.66 -1.72 3.98
C PHE A 21 2.11 -2.95 4.70
N THR A 22 2.65 -3.25 5.87
CA THR A 22 2.14 -4.33 6.72
C THR A 22 1.37 -3.74 7.88
N HIS A 23 0.14 -4.21 8.08
CA HIS A 23 -0.72 -3.83 9.18
C HIS A 23 -1.38 -5.08 9.76
N ALA A 24 -1.30 -5.27 11.08
CA ALA A 24 -1.87 -6.44 11.78
C ALA A 24 -1.47 -7.80 11.16
N GLY A 25 -0.24 -7.93 10.64
CA GLY A 25 0.26 -9.16 10.02
C GLY A 25 -0.15 -9.36 8.55
N ALA A 26 -1.01 -8.50 8.01
CA ALA A 26 -1.40 -8.52 6.59
C ALA A 26 -0.61 -7.48 5.79
N THR A 27 -0.22 -7.82 4.56
CA THR A 27 0.43 -6.89 3.64
C THR A 27 -0.59 -6.35 2.65
N HIS A 28 -0.70 -5.02 2.61
CA HIS A 28 -1.63 -4.31 1.74
C HIS A 28 -0.85 -3.51 0.70
N THR A 29 -1.37 -3.46 -0.53
CA THR A 29 -0.79 -2.65 -1.61
C THR A 29 -1.78 -1.56 -1.99
N VAL A 30 -1.29 -0.32 -2.12
CA VAL A 30 -2.09 0.87 -2.41
C VAL A 30 -1.35 1.75 -3.42
N TYR A 31 -2.06 2.65 -4.10
CA TYR A 31 -1.39 3.65 -4.92
C TYR A 31 -0.77 4.74 -4.06
N LEU A 32 0.38 5.24 -4.50
CA LEU A 32 1.10 6.35 -3.87
C LEU A 32 0.21 7.59 -3.69
N ARG A 33 -0.58 7.93 -4.72
CA ARG A 33 -1.48 9.09 -4.71
C ARG A 33 -2.55 9.05 -3.63
N ASP A 34 -2.92 7.85 -3.17
CA ASP A 34 -3.96 7.68 -2.16
C ASP A 34 -3.38 7.85 -0.74
N VAL A 35 -2.08 7.60 -0.56
CA VAL A 35 -1.32 7.89 0.68
C VAL A 35 -1.05 9.39 0.84
N ILE A 36 -0.72 10.08 -0.27
CA ILE A 36 -0.29 11.49 -0.25
C ILE A 36 -1.47 12.47 -0.02
N ARG A 37 -2.72 12.02 -0.12
CA ARG A 37 -3.87 12.89 -0.39
C ARG A 37 -4.33 13.85 0.72
N GLN A 38 -3.95 13.68 2.00
CA GLN A 38 -4.65 14.44 3.05
C GLN A 38 -3.87 15.00 4.26
N THR A 39 -2.78 14.39 4.73
CA THR A 39 -2.14 14.89 5.97
C THR A 39 -0.63 14.79 5.99
N VAL A 40 -0.05 14.13 5.00
CA VAL A 40 1.39 13.92 4.93
C VAL A 40 1.90 14.81 3.81
N HIS A 41 2.46 15.96 4.17
CA HIS A 41 3.41 16.68 3.33
C HIS A 41 4.67 15.81 3.15
N SER A 42 4.56 14.66 2.49
CA SER A 42 5.71 13.98 1.92
C SER A 42 5.97 14.60 0.57
N ASP A 43 6.46 15.84 0.64
CA ASP A 43 7.23 16.45 -0.42
C ASP A 43 8.42 15.50 -0.67
N SER A 44 8.44 14.86 -1.84
CA SER A 44 9.61 14.15 -2.38
C SER A 44 10.15 12.92 -1.63
N ALA A 45 9.80 12.68 -0.36
CA ALA A 45 10.44 11.67 0.49
C ALA A 45 10.11 10.21 0.12
N LEU A 46 8.90 9.95 -0.38
CA LEU A 46 8.51 8.61 -0.87
C LEU A 46 9.37 8.15 -2.05
N TYR A 47 9.84 9.08 -2.89
CA TYR A 47 10.70 8.76 -4.03
C TYR A 47 12.14 8.40 -3.64
N LEU A 48 12.59 8.72 -2.42
CA LEU A 48 14.03 8.81 -2.19
C LEU A 48 14.74 7.51 -1.82
N LYS A 49 14.30 6.65 -0.90
CA LYS A 49 15.02 5.38 -0.64
C LYS A 49 14.16 4.33 0.05
N GLY A 50 13.77 3.28 -0.68
CA GLY A 50 13.49 1.91 -0.20
C GLY A 50 12.36 1.65 0.81
N ARG A 51 12.11 2.56 1.75
CA ARG A 51 11.13 2.44 2.84
C ARG A 51 10.84 3.82 3.42
N VAL A 52 9.57 4.16 3.61
CA VAL A 52 9.14 5.40 4.26
C VAL A 52 8.16 5.09 5.38
N VAL A 53 8.33 5.73 6.53
CA VAL A 53 7.41 5.60 7.67
C VAL A 53 6.60 6.87 7.78
N LEU A 54 5.27 6.76 7.70
CA LEU A 54 4.36 7.91 7.73
C LEU A 54 3.29 7.75 8.80
N PRO A 55 3.01 8.80 9.60
CA PRO A 55 1.88 8.82 10.49
C PRO A 55 0.58 9.01 9.70
N VAL A 56 -0.37 8.11 9.85
CA VAL A 56 -1.72 8.20 9.25
C VAL A 56 -2.79 8.22 10.32
N SER A 57 -3.89 8.93 10.06
CA SER A 57 -5.06 8.92 10.95
C SER A 57 -5.84 7.62 10.85
N ALA A 58 -6.53 7.20 11.91
CA ALA A 58 -7.35 5.99 11.92
C ALA A 58 -8.40 5.92 10.76
N ALA A 59 -9.03 7.05 10.42
CA ALA A 59 -9.96 7.11 9.30
C ALA A 59 -9.27 6.89 7.94
N HIS A 60 -8.06 7.42 7.78
CA HIS A 60 -7.27 7.24 6.57
C HIS A 60 -6.74 5.81 6.45
N LEU A 61 -6.32 5.21 7.58
CA LEU A 61 -5.97 3.80 7.64
C LEU A 61 -7.15 2.90 7.23
N ALA A 62 -8.37 3.20 7.70
CA ALA A 62 -9.55 2.44 7.30
C ALA A 62 -9.82 2.54 5.79
N ASP A 63 -9.61 3.71 5.18
CA ASP A 63 -9.77 3.89 3.73
C ASP A 63 -8.68 3.13 2.94
N LEU A 64 -7.42 3.17 3.41
CA LEU A 64 -6.31 2.41 2.82
C LEU A 64 -6.53 0.89 2.88
N LEU A 65 -7.04 0.38 4.00
CA LEU A 65 -7.31 -1.04 4.20
C LEU A 65 -8.56 -1.51 3.44
N GLY A 66 -9.53 -0.62 3.23
CA GLY A 66 -10.78 -0.91 2.54
C GLY A 66 -10.72 -0.52 1.07
N ARG A 67 -11.02 0.74 0.79
CA ARG A 67 -11.30 1.25 -0.55
C ARG A 67 -10.08 1.29 -1.46
N PHE A 68 -8.91 1.65 -0.92
CA PHE A 68 -7.70 1.80 -1.72
C PHE A 68 -6.82 0.56 -1.76
N SER A 69 -7.13 -0.45 -0.94
CA SER A 69 -6.39 -1.72 -0.97
C SER A 69 -6.60 -2.39 -2.31
N ILE A 70 -5.53 -2.50 -3.09
CA ILE A 70 -5.54 -3.23 -4.35
C ILE A 70 -5.64 -4.71 -3.98
N PRO A 71 -6.71 -5.42 -4.38
CA PRO A 71 -6.78 -6.85 -4.15
C PRO A 71 -5.59 -7.49 -4.84
N LEU A 72 -4.81 -8.27 -4.09
CA LEU A 72 -3.87 -9.22 -4.67
C LEU A 72 -4.73 -10.19 -5.48
N VAL A 73 -4.95 -9.91 -6.76
CA VAL A 73 -5.42 -10.93 -7.69
C VAL A 73 -4.37 -12.04 -7.60
N PRO A 74 -4.67 -13.21 -7.02
CA PRO A 74 -3.75 -14.32 -7.13
C PRO A 74 -3.57 -14.53 -8.63
N ALA A 75 -2.31 -14.59 -9.06
CA ALA A 75 -1.98 -14.93 -10.44
C ALA A 75 -2.88 -16.08 -10.87
N VAL A 76 -3.59 -15.87 -11.98
CA VAL A 76 -4.60 -16.77 -12.51
C VAL A 76 -4.11 -18.22 -12.38
N ARG A 77 -4.90 -19.11 -11.74
CA ARG A 77 -4.65 -20.55 -11.84
C ARG A 77 -4.79 -20.88 -13.33
N LEU A 78 -3.67 -21.08 -14.01
CA LEU A 78 -3.65 -21.72 -15.33
C LEU A 78 -4.42 -23.05 -15.20
N PRO A 79 -5.38 -23.35 -16.08
CA PRO A 79 -6.03 -24.65 -16.07
C PRO A 79 -4.98 -25.73 -16.31
N PRO A 80 -5.09 -26.90 -15.64
CA PRO A 80 -4.18 -28.02 -15.91
C PRO A 80 -4.29 -28.36 -17.40
N GLY A 81 -3.14 -28.51 -18.05
CA GLY A 81 -3.06 -28.83 -19.47
C GLY A 81 -3.96 -30.02 -19.81
N ARG A 82 -4.72 -29.87 -20.89
CA ARG A 82 -5.23 -31.01 -21.65
C ARG A 82 -4.01 -31.74 -22.20
N ASP A 83 -3.60 -32.81 -21.52
CA ASP A 83 -2.83 -33.87 -22.16
C ASP A 83 -3.83 -34.65 -23.04
N ALA A 84 -3.43 -34.83 -24.29
CA ALA A 84 -4.23 -35.31 -25.41
C ALA A 84 -4.36 -36.84 -25.42
#